data_AF-A0A496YEX3-F1
#
_entry.id   AF-A0A496YEX3-F1
#
_cell.length_a   1.000
_cell.length_b   1.000
_cell.length_c   1.000
_cell.angle_alpha   90.00
_cell.angle_beta   90.00
_cell.angle_gamma   90.00
#
_symmetry.space_group_name_H-M   'P 1'
#
loop_
_entity.id
_entity.type
_entity.pdbx_description
1 polymer ?
#
loop_
_entity_poly.entity_id
_entity_poly.type
_entity_poly.pdbx_seq_one_letter_code
_entity_poly.pdbx_strand_id
1 'polypeptide(L)'
;MQERLLSAYLEHPHPMVWKGMFSRKPGESSRDALARCYPLLFVSRTRLYRTCAHVTIGYKDLRRKGFSVKDFLGLIDAFLRNSPGRAP
;
A
#
# COMPACT_ATOMS: atom_id res chain seq x y z
N MET A 1 4.65 -6.52 9.57
CA MET A 1 3.88 -6.69 8.31
C MET A 1 4.79 -6.54 7.08
N GLN A 2 5.55 -5.46 6.98
CA GLN A 2 6.46 -5.22 5.84
C GLN A 2 7.48 -6.34 5.62
N GLU A 3 8.11 -6.85 6.68
CA GLU A 3 9.06 -7.97 6.57
C GLU A 3 8.41 -9.23 6.01
N ARG A 4 7.18 -9.57 6.43
CA ARG A 4 6.45 -10.72 5.89
C ARG A 4 6.14 -10.57 4.40
N LEU A 5 5.83 -9.35 3.96
CA LEU A 5 5.59 -9.05 2.54
C LEU A 5 6.89 -9.13 1.73
N LEU A 6 8.01 -8.68 2.31
CA LEU A 6 9.33 -8.82 1.69
C LEU A 6 9.72 -10.30 1.57
N SER A 7 9.60 -11.09 2.64
CA SER A 7 9.91 -12.52 2.60
C SER A 7 9.09 -13.23 1.53
N ALA A 8 7.77 -13.01 1.50
CA ALA A 8 6.90 -13.60 0.48
C ALA A 8 7.30 -13.17 -0.95
N TYR A 9 7.69 -11.91 -1.14
CA TYR A 9 8.17 -11.40 -2.43
C TYR A 9 9.51 -12.00 -2.85
N LEU A 10 10.43 -12.22 -1.91
CA LEU A 10 11.73 -12.84 -2.19
C LEU A 10 11.60 -14.34 -2.49
N GLU A 11 10.63 -15.02 -1.87
CA GLU A 11 10.33 -16.44 -2.14
C GLU A 11 9.67 -16.62 -3.50
N HIS A 12 8.71 -15.75 -3.84
CA HIS A 12 7.95 -15.82 -5.09
C HIS A 12 7.90 -14.44 -5.76
N PRO A 13 8.98 -14.03 -6.45
CA PRO A 13 9.05 -12.71 -7.06
C PRO A 13 8.05 -12.62 -8.20
N HIS A 14 7.17 -11.62 -8.12
CA HIS A 14 6.26 -11.26 -9.19
C HIS A 14 6.65 -9.89 -9.79
N PRO A 15 6.18 -9.57 -11.01
CA PRO A 15 6.37 -8.25 -11.57
C PRO A 15 5.86 -7.16 -10.61
N MET A 16 6.66 -6.10 -10.44
CA MET A 16 6.35 -4.99 -9.55
C MET A 16 6.75 -3.66 -10.18
N VAL A 17 5.85 -2.68 -10.15
CA VAL A 17 6.16 -1.31 -10.60
C VAL A 17 6.96 -0.59 -9.53
N TRP A 18 8.26 -0.41 -9.78
CA TRP A 18 9.19 0.21 -8.83
C TRP A 18 9.18 1.74 -8.83
N LYS A 19 8.70 2.39 -9.90
CA LYS A 19 8.62 3.86 -10.02
C LYS A 19 9.94 4.57 -9.60
N GLY A 20 11.07 4.07 -10.09
CA GLY A 20 12.41 4.59 -9.79
C GLY A 20 12.98 4.21 -8.42
N MET A 21 12.27 3.40 -7.61
CA MET A 21 12.73 3.00 -6.27
C MET A 21 13.63 1.75 -6.26
N PHE A 22 13.89 1.16 -7.43
CA PHE A 22 14.82 0.05 -7.55
C PHE A 22 16.15 0.54 -8.12
N SER A 23 17.24 0.22 -7.44
CA SER A 23 18.59 0.35 -7.96
C SER A 23 19.43 -0.82 -7.47
N ARG A 24 20.31 -1.31 -8.33
CA ARG A 24 21.34 -2.30 -7.96
C ARG A 24 22.69 -1.62 -7.92
N LYS A 25 23.40 -1.73 -6.81
CA LYS A 25 24.76 -1.19 -6.67
C LYS A 25 25.77 -2.09 -7.38
N PRO A 26 26.96 -1.58 -7.76
CA PRO A 26 28.05 -2.41 -8.26
C PRO A 26 28.38 -3.53 -7.27
N GLY A 27 28.46 -4.77 -7.74
CA GLY A 27 28.74 -5.95 -6.92
C GLY A 27 27.59 -6.44 -6.02
N GLU A 28 26.45 -5.75 -5.97
CA GLU A 28 25.30 -6.16 -5.17
C GLU A 28 24.52 -7.29 -5.86
N SER A 29 24.17 -8.34 -5.11
CA SER A 29 23.31 -9.40 -5.65
C SER A 29 21.91 -8.86 -5.90
N SER A 30 21.17 -9.48 -6.83
CA SER A 30 19.78 -9.08 -7.07
C SER A 30 18.91 -9.23 -5.82
N ARG A 31 19.18 -10.26 -5.00
CA ARG A 31 18.44 -10.50 -3.74
C ARG A 31 18.67 -9.39 -2.73
N ASP A 32 19.91 -8.96 -2.56
CA ASP A 32 20.27 -7.89 -1.62
C ASP A 32 19.74 -6.54 -2.10
N ALA A 33 19.82 -6.27 -3.41
CA ALA A 33 19.22 -5.08 -4.01
C ALA A 33 17.71 -5.02 -3.77
N LEU A 34 17.00 -6.14 -3.95
CA LEU A 34 15.57 -6.24 -3.66
C LEU A 34 15.26 -6.02 -2.18
N ALA A 35 16.00 -6.69 -1.28
CA ALA A 35 15.83 -6.55 0.16
C ALA A 35 16.03 -5.10 0.64
N ARG A 36 16.99 -4.38 0.05
CA ARG A 36 17.25 -2.97 0.33
C ARG A 36 16.21 -2.03 -0.27
N CYS A 37 15.78 -2.26 -1.51
CA CYS A 37 14.89 -1.35 -2.24
C CYS A 37 13.42 -1.50 -1.85
N TYR A 38 12.97 -2.70 -1.49
CA TYR A 38 11.57 -2.97 -1.19
C TYR A 38 11.01 -2.14 -0.02
N PRO A 39 11.71 -1.97 1.12
CA PRO A 39 11.29 -1.06 2.18
C PRO A 39 11.04 0.37 1.70
N LEU A 40 11.92 0.89 0.83
CA LEU A 40 11.82 2.25 0.30
C LEU A 40 10.56 2.40 -0.58
N LEU A 41 10.29 1.40 -1.41
CA LEU A 41 9.06 1.34 -2.20
C LEU A 41 7.81 1.32 -1.31
N PHE A 42 7.82 0.52 -0.24
CA PHE A 42 6.69 0.39 0.68
C PHE A 42 6.37 1.72 1.37
N VAL A 43 7.39 2.43 1.87
CA VAL A 43 7.24 3.76 2.50
C VAL A 43 6.71 4.78 1.50
N SER A 44 7.28 4.82 0.30
CA SER A 44 6.88 5.74 -0.77
C SER A 44 5.40 5.54 -1.16
N ARG A 45 4.98 4.28 -1.36
CA ARG A 45 3.59 3.94 -1.67
C ARG A 45 2.65 4.29 -0.52
N THR A 46 3.02 3.98 0.72
CA THR A 46 2.20 4.30 1.89
C THR A 46 1.95 5.80 2.00
N ARG A 47 2.99 6.62 1.78
CA ARG A 47 2.86 8.08 1.77
C ARG A 47 1.94 8.54 0.64
N LEU A 48 2.16 8.05 -0.59
CA LEU A 48 1.35 8.43 -1.75
C LEU A 48 -0.13 8.08 -1.55
N TYR A 49 -0.42 6.86 -1.09
CA TYR A 49 -1.79 6.43 -0.82
C TYR A 49 -2.44 7.27 0.26
N ARG A 50 -1.74 7.63 1.35
CA ARG A 50 -2.28 8.53 2.38
C ARG A 50 -2.60 9.92 1.85
N THR A 51 -1.78 10.45 0.95
CA THR A 51 -2.01 11.78 0.36
C THR A 51 -3.18 11.79 -0.63
N CYS A 52 -3.32 10.71 -1.41
CA CYS A 52 -4.31 10.62 -2.48
C CYS A 52 -5.65 10.01 -2.04
N ALA A 53 -5.68 9.18 -0.99
CA ALA A 53 -6.89 8.49 -0.56
C ALA A 53 -7.76 9.41 0.31
N HIS A 54 -9.03 9.53 -0.07
CA HIS A 54 -10.07 10.17 0.73
C HIS A 54 -10.50 9.25 1.89
N VAL A 55 -10.61 7.95 1.61
CA VAL A 55 -10.99 6.92 2.59
C VAL A 55 -9.99 5.78 2.51
N THR A 56 -9.53 5.29 3.67
CA THR A 56 -8.69 4.09 3.76
C THR A 56 -9.44 3.01 4.53
N ILE A 57 -9.56 1.82 3.94
CA ILE A 57 -10.18 0.66 4.59
C ILE A 57 -9.08 -0.28 5.07
N GLY A 58 -9.12 -0.66 6.35
CA GLY A 58 -8.18 -1.63 6.90
C GLY A 58 -8.38 -3.02 6.27
N TYR A 59 -7.29 -3.77 6.07
CA TYR A 59 -7.34 -5.12 5.48
C TYR A 59 -8.29 -6.06 6.24
N LYS A 60 -8.28 -6.00 7.58
CA LYS A 60 -9.16 -6.81 8.42
C LYS A 60 -10.62 -6.38 8.31
N ASP A 61 -10.88 -5.08 8.21
CA ASP A 61 -12.24 -4.54 8.11
C ASP A 61 -12.88 -4.89 6.77
N LEU A 62 -12.11 -4.78 5.68
CA LEU A 62 -12.54 -5.17 4.34
C LEU A 62 -12.89 -6.66 4.25
N ARG A 63 -12.16 -7.51 4.97
CA ARG A 63 -12.38 -8.97 4.99
C ARG A 63 -13.23 -9.44 6.17
N ARG A 64 -13.77 -8.53 6.98
CA ARG A 64 -14.70 -8.86 8.06
C ARG A 64 -15.92 -9.55 7.45
N LYS A 65 -16.35 -10.67 8.05
CA LYS A 65 -17.59 -11.34 7.63
C LYS A 65 -18.76 -10.37 7.75
N GLY A 66 -19.51 -10.20 6.66
CA GLY A 66 -20.64 -9.29 6.60
C GLY A 66 -20.29 -7.82 6.33
N PHE A 67 -19.03 -7.49 5.99
CA PHE A 67 -18.73 -6.18 5.41
C PHE A 67 -19.46 -6.04 4.07
N SER A 68 -20.33 -5.05 3.97
CA SER A 68 -21.26 -4.86 2.85
C SER A 68 -21.02 -3.56 2.11
N VAL A 69 -21.70 -3.41 0.97
CA VAL A 69 -21.74 -2.14 0.22
C VAL A 69 -22.23 -1.00 1.13
N LYS A 70 -23.19 -1.27 2.02
CA LYS A 70 -23.73 -0.26 2.95
C LYS A 70 -22.67 0.22 3.95
N ASP A 71 -21.83 -0.68 4.46
CA ASP A 71 -20.72 -0.30 5.34
C ASP A 71 -19.73 0.61 4.60
N PHE A 72 -19.39 0.27 3.35
CA PHE A 72 -18.50 1.07 2.52
C PHE A 72 -19.06 2.47 2.21
N LEU A 73 -20.33 2.55 1.79
CA LEU A 73 -21.00 3.83 1.55
C LEU A 73 -21.07 4.67 2.82
N GLY A 74 -21.31 4.04 3.98
CA GLY A 74 -21.28 4.73 5.28
C GLY A 74 -19.93 5.36 5.60
N LEU A 75 -18.81 4.74 5.20
CA LEU A 75 -17.47 5.32 5.35
C LEU A 75 -17.27 6.55 4.45
N ILE A 76 -17.78 6.51 3.22
CA ILE A 76 -17.74 7.65 2.29
C ILE A 76 -18.59 8.80 2.84
N ASP A 77 -19.82 8.52 3.28
CA ASP A 77 -20.71 9.54 3.83
C ASP A 77 -20.10 10.20 5.08
N ALA A 78 -19.46 9.42 5.94
CA ALA A 78 -18.75 9.92 7.11
C ALA A 78 -17.57 10.83 6.71
N PHE A 79 -16.81 10.45 5.69
CA PHE A 79 -15.74 11.29 5.15
C PHE A 79 -16.29 12.62 4.59
N LEU A 80 -17.33 12.57 3.76
CA LEU A 80 -17.92 13.76 3.14
C LEU A 80 -18.47 14.74 4.18
N ARG A 81 -19.12 14.25 5.24
CA ARG A 81 -19.60 15.09 6.36
C ARG A 81 -18.46 15.80 7.10
N ASN A 82 -17.31 15.13 7.24
CA ASN A 82 -16.16 15.65 7.97
C ASN A 82 -15.19 16.47 7.09
N SER A 83 -15.47 16.63 5.80
CA SER A 83 -14.60 17.35 4.84
C SER A 83 -15.42 18.18 3.84
N PRO A 84 -16.12 19.23 4.30
CA PRO A 84 -17.11 19.96 3.49
C PRO A 84 -16.54 20.77 2.30
N GLY A 85 -15.23 20.71 2.02
CA GLY A 85 -14.57 21.47 0.96
C GLY A 85 -13.82 20.64 -0.09
N ARG A 86 -13.85 19.30 -0.01
CA ARG A 86 -13.20 18.41 -0.99
C ARG A 86 -14.30 17.66 -1.76
N ALA A 87 -15.11 18.43 -2.49
CA ALA A 87 -16.02 17.85 -3.47
C ALA A 87 -15.19 17.10 -4.53
N PRO A 88 -15.70 15.99 -5.10
CA PRO A 88 -15.05 15.29 -6.20
C PRO A 88 -14.85 16.18 -7.42
#